data_AF-A0A0K9PI58-F1
#
_entry.id   AF-A0A0K9PI58-F1
#
_cell.length_a   1.000
_cell.length_b   1.000
_cell.length_c   1.000
_cell.angle_alpha   90.00
_cell.angle_beta   90.00
_cell.angle_gamma   90.00
#
_symmetry.space_group_name_H-M   'P 1'
#
loop_
_entity.id
_entity.type
_entity.pdbx_description
1 polymer ?
#
loop_
_entity_poly.entity_id
_entity_poly.type
_entity_poly.pdbx_seq_one_letter_code
_entity_poly.pdbx_strand_id
1 'polypeptide(L)' 'MKLEKTDASSILAIGGYPAISVPESYGQDGVHFGISFGGLLEPKLIEIAFAFEQATMVRVPHYHLILSNIVTHQ' A
#
# COMPACT_ATOMS: atom_id res chain seq x y z
N MET A 1 27.25 -1.57 -15.88
CA MET A 1 26.33 -2.65 -15.48
C MET A 1 25.40 -2.05 -14.44
N LYS A 2 24.18 -1.67 -14.83
CA LYS A 2 23.18 -1.14 -13.90
C LYS A 2 22.70 -2.36 -13.11
N LEU A 3 22.89 -2.37 -11.79
CA LEU A 3 22.21 -3.32 -10.92
C LEU A 3 20.73 -3.00 -11.05
N GLU A 4 20.05 -3.70 -11.96
CA GLU A 4 18.61 -3.64 -12.08
C GLU A 4 18.05 -4.27 -10.81
N LYS A 5 17.61 -3.41 -9.90
CA LYS A 5 16.99 -3.81 -8.65
C LYS A 5 15.68 -4.50 -9.04
N THR A 6 15.61 -5.81 -8.86
CA THR A 6 14.42 -6.57 -9.23
C THR A 6 13.34 -6.31 -8.19
N ASP A 7 12.38 -5.46 -8.53
CA ASP A 7 11.25 -5.19 -7.67
C ASP A 7 10.28 -6.39 -7.68
N ALA A 8 9.72 -6.73 -6.52
CA ALA A 8 8.80 -7.86 -6.39
C ALA A 8 7.58 -7.72 -7.33
N SER A 9 7.15 -6.48 -7.61
CA SER A 9 6.08 -6.18 -8.56
C SER A 9 6.39 -6.66 -9.98
N SER A 10 7.64 -6.50 -10.44
CA SER A 10 8.08 -6.98 -11.76
C SER A 10 8.04 -8.49 -11.84
N ILE A 11 8.46 -9.19 -10.77
CA ILE A 11 8.43 -10.66 -10.71
C ILE A 11 6.98 -11.17 -10.75
N LEU A 12 6.11 -10.57 -9.93
CA LEU A 12 4.69 -10.95 -9.86
C LEU A 12 3.98 -10.69 -11.19
N ALA A 13 4.24 -9.55 -11.83
CA ALA A 13 3.64 -9.19 -13.11
C ALA A 13 4.10 -10.10 -14.26
N ILE A 14 5.41 -10.36 -14.39
CA ILE A 14 5.95 -11.25 -15.43
C ILE A 14 5.44 -12.69 -15.23
N GLY A 15 5.33 -13.15 -13.98
CA GLY A 15 4.83 -14.47 -13.65
C GLY A 15 3.31 -14.64 -13.75
N GLY A 16 2.55 -13.55 -13.97
CA GLY A 16 1.09 -13.59 -13.99
C GLY A 16 0.46 -13.90 -12.62
N TYR A 17 1.15 -13.57 -11.53
CA TYR A 17 0.66 -13.82 -10.17
C TYR A 17 -0.20 -12.64 -9.68
N PRO A 18 -1.29 -12.91 -8.96
CA PRO A 18 -2.11 -11.86 -8.38
C PRO A 18 -1.38 -11.16 -7.23
N ALA A 19 -1.72 -9.88 -7.03
CA ALA A 19 -1.21 -9.05 -5.96
C ALA A 19 -2.28 -8.04 -5.50
N ILE A 20 -2.31 -7.71 -4.21
CA ILE A 20 -3.19 -6.69 -3.61
C ILE A 20 -2.32 -5.72 -2.82
N SER A 21 -2.54 -4.42 -3.03
CA SER A 21 -1.89 -3.35 -2.26
C SER A 21 -2.89 -2.70 -1.31
N VAL A 22 -2.47 -2.47 -0.07
CA VAL A 22 -3.27 -1.85 1.01
C VAL A 22 -2.49 -0.72 1.66
N PRO A 23 -3.16 0.31 2.21
CA PRO A 23 -2.50 1.45 2.84
C PRO A 23 -1.78 1.04 4.13
N GLU A 24 -0.60 1.60 4.38
CA GLU A 24 0.20 1.33 5.58
C GLU A 24 0.49 2.60 6.38
N SER A 25 0.77 3.72 5.72
CA SER A 25 1.04 5.00 6.37
C SER A 25 0.96 6.20 5.42
N TYR A 26 1.17 7.38 5.98
CA TYR A 26 1.12 8.66 5.29
C TYR A 26 2.36 9.48 5.71
N GLY A 27 3.04 10.08 4.74
CA GLY A 27 4.10 11.05 4.95
C GLY A 27 3.56 12.39 5.46
N GLN A 28 4.45 13.25 5.98
CA GLN A 28 4.08 14.58 6.47
C GLN A 28 3.53 15.49 5.36
N ASP A 29 3.91 15.23 4.12
CA ASP A 29 3.44 15.89 2.90
C ASP A 29 2.11 15.32 2.37
N GLY A 30 1.51 14.35 3.06
CA GLY A 30 0.30 13.66 2.62
C GLY A 30 0.55 12.59 1.57
N VAL A 31 1.82 12.26 1.25
CA VAL A 31 2.14 11.15 0.36
C VAL A 31 1.79 9.83 1.04
N HIS A 32 1.03 8.99 0.34
CA HIS A 32 0.54 7.72 0.87
C HIS A 32 1.54 6.60 0.58
N PHE A 33 1.84 5.80 1.61
CA PHE A 33 2.62 4.57 1.47
C PHE A 33 1.72 3.36 1.66
N GLY A 34 1.96 2.33 0.85
CA GLY A 34 1.23 1.07 0.90
C GLY A 34 2.16 -0.13 0.94
N ILE A 35 1.62 -1.24 1.42
CA ILE A 35 2.26 -2.56 1.37
C ILE A 35 1.53 -3.43 0.36
N SER A 36 2.28 -4.28 -0.36
CA SER A 36 1.74 -5.20 -1.35
C SER A 36 1.92 -6.66 -0.91
N PHE A 37 0.83 -7.43 -0.98
CA PHE A 37 0.83 -8.88 -0.83
C PHE A 37 0.68 -9.50 -2.23
N GLY A 38 1.37 -10.61 -2.52
CA GLY A 38 1.26 -11.26 -3.83
C GLY A 38 1.83 -12.67 -3.84
N GLY A 39 1.58 -13.40 -4.94
CA GLY A 39 2.09 -14.77 -5.13
C GLY A 39 1.27 -15.86 -4.44
N LEU A 40 0.06 -15.54 -3.98
CA LEU A 40 -0.89 -16.49 -3.40
C LEU A 40 -2.13 -16.63 -4.29
N LEU A 41 -2.96 -17.64 -4.03
CA LEU A 41 -4.28 -17.75 -4.66
C LEU A 41 -5.22 -16.64 -4.16
N GLU A 42 -6.12 -16.16 -5.02
CA GLU A 42 -6.99 -15.01 -4.74
C GLU A 42 -7.76 -15.08 -3.42
N PRO A 43 -8.38 -16.21 -3.00
CA PRO A 43 -9.13 -16.24 -1.75
C PRO A 43 -8.24 -15.94 -0.53
N LYS A 44 -7.04 -16.53 -0.50
CA LYS A 44 -6.10 -16.33 0.60
C LYS A 44 -5.48 -14.95 0.58
N LEU A 45 -5.24 -14.42 -0.61
CA LEU A 45 -4.70 -13.09 -0.81
C LEU A 45 -5.65 -12.01 -0.29
N ILE A 46 -6.95 -12.15 -0.56
CA ILE A 46 -8.01 -11.25 -0.06
C ILE A 46 -8.10 -11.34 1.46
N GLU A 47 -8.12 -12.55 2.03
CA GLU A 47 -8.16 -12.74 3.49
C GLU A 47 -7.02 -12.01 4.21
N ILE A 48 -5.79 -12.16 3.72
CA ILE A 48 -4.61 -11.55 4.33
C ILE A 48 -4.65 -10.03 4.20
N ALA A 49 -4.92 -9.51 3.00
CA ALA A 49 -5.00 -8.08 2.76
C ALA A 49 -6.10 -7.43 3.61
N PHE A 50 -7.26 -8.09 3.72
CA PHE A 50 -8.37 -7.64 4.54
C PHE A 50 -8.03 -7.68 6.04
N ALA A 51 -7.45 -8.78 6.53
CA ALA A 51 -7.05 -8.88 7.94
C ALA A 51 -6.02 -7.80 8.32
N PHE A 52 -5.06 -7.53 7.44
CA PHE A 52 -4.10 -6.44 7.64
C PHE A 52 -4.80 -5.09 7.72
N GLU A 53 -5.65 -4.78 6.74
CA GLU A 53 -6.38 -3.51 6.70
C GLU A 53 -7.27 -3.29 7.93
N GLN A 54 -7.97 -4.33 8.37
CA GLN A 54 -8.83 -4.26 9.56
C GLN A 54 -8.03 -4.12 10.85
N ALA A 55 -6.82 -4.68 10.92
CA ALA A 55 -5.96 -4.57 12.08
C ALA A 55 -5.31 -3.17 12.20
N THR A 56 -5.03 -2.52 11.07
CA THR A 56 -4.33 -1.22 11.06
C THR A 56 -5.29 -0.03 11.01
N MET A 57 -6.42 -0.15 10.31
CA MET A 57 -7.42 0.92 10.10
C MET A 57 -6.81 2.24 9.62
N VAL A 58 -5.70 2.16 8.88
CA VAL A 58 -4.91 3.34 8.49
C VAL A 58 -5.57 4.15 7.38
N ARG A 59 -6.53 3.60 6.62
CA ARG A 59 -7.14 4.30 5.49
C ARG A 59 -7.89 5.57 5.92
N VAL A 60 -7.32 6.71 5.56
CA VAL A 60 -7.87 8.05 5.75
C VAL A 60 -8.23 8.68 4.39
N PRO A 61 -9.39 9.34 4.26
CA PRO A 61 -9.76 10.11 3.07
C PRO A 61 -8.80 11.27 2.79
N HIS A 62 -8.51 11.52 1.51
CA HIS A 62 -7.53 12.53 1.08
C HIS A 62 -7.79 13.94 1.64
N TYR A 63 -9.06 14.37 1.70
CA TYR A 63 -9.42 15.69 2.23
C TYR A 63 -9.06 15.87 3.72
N HIS A 64 -9.04 14.79 4.50
CA HIS A 64 -8.75 14.89 5.94
C HIS A 64 -7.29 15.30 6.20
N LEU A 65 -6.36 14.82 5.39
CA LEU A 65 -4.92 15.09 5.52
C LEU A 65 -4.55 16.50 5.08
N ILE A 66 -5.23 17.00 4.04
CA ILE A 66 -5.05 18.37 3.57
C ILE A 66 -5.51 19.35 4.66
N LEU A 67 -6.66 19.09 5.27
CA LEU A 67 -7.21 19.95 6.31
C LEU A 67 -6.37 19.91 7.59
N SER A 68 -5.85 18.75 8.00
CA SER A 68 -4.93 18.68 9.14
C SER A 68 -3.66 19.49 8.90
N ASN A 69 -3.06 19.40 7.72
CA ASN A 69 -1.81 20.12 7.43
C ASN A 69 -2.01 21.64 7.37
N ILE A 70 -3.15 22.12 6.84
CA ILE A 70 -3.47 23.55 6.82
C ILE A 70 -3.69 24.08 8.24
N VAL A 71 -4.45 23.36 9.08
CA VAL A 71 -4.76 23.81 10.45
C VAL A 71 -3.54 23.76 11.37
N THR A 72 -2.61 22.83 11.16
CA THR A 72 -1.43 22.66 12.02
C THR A 72 -0.27 23.63 11.67
N HIS A 73 -0.32 24.26 10.50
CA HIS A 73 0.66 25.27 10.04
C HIS A 73 0.10 26.71 10.05
N GLN A 74 -0.96 26.98 10.82
CA GLN A 74 -1.45 28.32 11.17
C GLN A 74 -1.17 28.63 12.65
#